data_AF-A0A957GNH3-F1
#
_entry.id   AF-A0A957GNH3-F1
#
_cell.length_a   1.000
_cell.length_b   1.000
_cell.length_c   1.000
_cell.angle_alpha   90.00
_cell.angle_beta   90.00
_cell.angle_gamma   90.00
#
_symmetry.space_group_name_H-M   'P 1'
#
loop_
_entity.id
_entity.type
_entity.pdbx_description
1 polymer ?
#
loop_
_entity_poly.entity_id
_entity_poly.type
_entity_poly.pdbx_seq_one_letter_code
_entity_poly.pdbx_strand_id
1 'polypeptide(L)'
;QGQNGRFALACLLAFLAALTRLNGWLLFFPLALLAWQQGRRDWQTAVFLPLPLLAPILFMAYRAWLGLPSLAAVYAAHWFQRVGVPGQDVVTAVRLLLWGGQLTSSRLVLAFNLAVVIGLLAGTWLVWQRFGAVYGVYMATMLLFILLPTSPVKPLYSFSRYALAFFPLFWLLGEWGEKRPFFHRLILYPSFILFLYFSGQFFLGGWVA
;
A
#
# COMPACT_ATOMS: atom_id res chain seq x y z
N GLN A 1 -13.41 0.54 22.30
CA GLN A 1 -14.06 -0.76 22.59
C GLN A 1 -13.28 -1.92 21.94
N GLY A 2 -12.06 -2.20 22.41
CA GLY A 2 -11.24 -3.34 21.97
C GLY A 2 -10.98 -4.33 23.10
N GLN A 3 -11.99 -4.55 23.95
CA GLN A 3 -11.89 -5.29 25.22
C GLN A 3 -11.95 -6.82 25.06
N ASN A 4 -12.27 -7.35 23.88
CA ASN A 4 -12.37 -8.80 23.72
C ASN A 4 -10.97 -9.36 23.52
N GLY A 5 -10.62 -10.46 24.21
CA GLY A 5 -9.34 -11.18 24.19
C GLY A 5 -8.92 -11.77 22.83
N ARG A 6 -9.22 -11.07 21.73
CA ARG A 6 -8.94 -11.41 20.33
C ARG A 6 -7.67 -10.74 19.81
N PHE A 7 -6.81 -10.19 20.68
CA PHE A 7 -5.55 -9.58 20.25
C PHE A 7 -4.59 -10.60 19.64
N ALA A 8 -4.47 -11.78 20.28
CA ALA A 8 -3.71 -12.90 19.73
C ALA A 8 -4.25 -13.32 18.34
N LEU A 9 -5.57 -13.37 18.18
CA LEU A 9 -6.21 -13.65 16.89
C LEU A 9 -5.88 -12.58 15.84
N ALA A 10 -5.91 -11.30 16.20
CA ALA A 10 -5.53 -10.22 15.28
C ALA A 10 -4.07 -10.33 14.81
N CYS A 11 -3.15 -10.66 15.72
CA CYS A 11 -1.74 -10.90 15.39
C CYS A 11 -1.56 -12.15 14.51
N LEU A 12 -2.29 -13.23 14.79
CA LEU A 12 -2.28 -14.44 13.96
C LEU A 12 -2.80 -14.16 12.54
N LEU A 13 -3.89 -13.41 12.41
CA LEU A 13 -4.42 -13.01 11.11
C LEU A 13 -3.44 -12.09 10.36
N ALA A 14 -2.76 -11.19 11.06
CA ALA A 14 -1.70 -10.37 10.46
C ALA A 14 -0.51 -11.21 9.99
N PHE A 15 -0.13 -12.26 10.74
CA PHE A 15 0.88 -13.23 10.31
C PHE A 15 0.46 -13.99 9.06
N LEU A 16 -0.77 -14.52 9.02
CA LEU A 16 -1.31 -15.20 7.83
C LEU A 16 -1.38 -14.27 6.62
N ALA A 17 -1.78 -13.01 6.82
CA ALA A 17 -1.73 -11.99 5.78
C ALA A 17 -0.30 -11.77 5.27
N ALA A 18 0.68 -11.69 6.17
CA ALA A 18 2.09 -11.53 5.84
C ALA A 18 2.70 -12.75 5.11
N LEU A 19 2.19 -13.96 5.37
CA LEU A 19 2.57 -15.17 4.61
C LEU A 19 2.03 -15.15 3.18
N THR A 20 0.86 -14.55 2.94
CA THR A 20 0.27 -14.46 1.59
C THR A 20 0.82 -13.29 0.77
N ARG A 21 1.17 -12.17 1.41
CA ARG A 21 1.73 -10.99 0.74
C ARG A 21 2.77 -10.29 1.62
N LEU A 22 3.86 -9.85 0.97
CA LEU A 22 4.98 -9.18 1.65
C LEU A 22 4.58 -7.87 2.34
N ASN A 23 3.47 -7.23 2.01
CA ASN A 23 3.01 -6.03 2.73
C ASN A 23 2.29 -6.34 4.05
N GLY A 24 1.92 -7.60 4.31
CA GLY A 24 1.16 -7.97 5.51
C GLY A 24 1.93 -7.75 6.82
N TRP A 25 3.27 -7.81 6.81
CA TRP A 25 4.06 -7.55 8.03
C TRP A 25 3.91 -6.12 8.54
N LEU A 26 3.50 -5.17 7.68
CA LEU A 26 3.26 -3.78 8.06
C LEU A 26 2.13 -3.62 9.07
N LEU A 27 1.24 -4.62 9.20
CA LEU A 27 0.23 -4.68 10.25
C LEU A 27 0.84 -4.74 11.66
N PHE A 28 2.13 -5.06 11.79
CA PHE A 28 2.87 -4.95 13.04
C PHE A 28 2.76 -3.54 13.66
N PHE A 29 2.94 -2.48 12.88
CA PHE A 29 2.98 -1.11 13.39
C PHE A 29 1.66 -0.64 14.02
N PRO A 30 0.49 -0.74 13.35
CA PRO A 30 -0.78 -0.37 13.97
C PRO A 30 -1.13 -1.28 15.15
N LEU A 31 -0.77 -2.57 15.13
CA LEU A 31 -0.98 -3.48 16.26
C LEU A 31 -0.10 -3.12 17.47
N ALA A 32 1.16 -2.75 17.24
CA ALA A 32 2.08 -2.29 18.28
C ALA A 32 1.59 -0.98 18.91
N LEU A 33 1.16 -0.02 18.08
CA LEU A 33 0.56 1.23 18.56
C LEU A 33 -0.71 0.97 19.39
N LEU A 34 -1.58 0.06 18.92
CA LEU A 34 -2.80 -0.32 19.64
C LEU A 34 -2.48 -0.97 20.99
N ALA A 35 -1.52 -1.89 21.04
CA ALA A 35 -1.07 -2.53 22.28
C ALA A 35 -0.50 -1.51 23.27
N TRP A 36 0.29 -0.55 22.76
CA TRP A 36 0.86 0.53 23.57
C TRP A 36 -0.22 1.46 24.14
N GLN A 37 -1.16 1.93 23.31
CA GLN A 37 -2.28 2.79 23.74
C GLN A 37 -3.19 2.11 24.78
N GLN A 38 -3.30 0.79 24.73
CA GLN A 38 -4.07 0.01 25.70
C GLN A 38 -3.29 -0.36 26.96
N GLY A 39 -2.00 0.01 27.06
CA GLY A 39 -1.13 -0.37 28.17
C GLY A 39 -0.94 -1.88 28.30
N ARG A 40 -1.09 -2.64 27.22
CA ARG A 40 -0.97 -4.11 27.25
C ARG A 40 0.49 -4.52 27.46
N ARG A 41 0.73 -5.22 28.56
CA ARG A 41 2.04 -5.81 28.93
C ARG A 41 1.93 -7.28 29.30
N ASP A 42 0.88 -7.96 28.82
CA ASP A 42 0.68 -9.37 29.04
C ASP A 42 1.62 -10.22 28.17
N TRP A 43 1.90 -11.44 28.63
CA TRP A 43 2.75 -12.39 27.90
C TRP A 43 2.23 -12.67 26.49
N GLN A 44 0.91 -12.65 26.29
CA GLN A 44 0.30 -12.83 24.98
C GLN A 44 0.74 -11.74 24.01
N THR A 45 0.75 -10.47 24.42
CA THR A 45 1.24 -9.40 23.56
C THR A 45 2.70 -9.62 23.19
N ALA A 46 3.55 -10.01 24.15
CA ALA A 46 4.97 -10.27 23.88
C ALA A 46 5.21 -11.44 22.89
N VAL A 47 4.38 -12.48 22.96
CA VAL A 47 4.50 -13.66 22.08
C VAL A 47 3.89 -13.43 20.70
N PHE A 48 2.69 -12.84 20.63
CA PHE A 48 1.93 -12.76 19.39
C PHE A 48 2.27 -11.52 18.55
N LEU A 49 2.60 -10.37 19.16
CA LEU A 49 2.88 -9.14 18.43
C LEU A 49 4.02 -9.27 17.40
N PRO A 50 5.14 -9.98 17.67
CA PRO A 50 6.21 -10.15 16.69
C PRO A 50 5.87 -11.06 15.51
N LEU A 51 4.79 -11.85 15.57
CA LEU A 51 4.48 -12.85 14.55
C LEU A 51 4.44 -12.29 13.11
N PRO A 52 3.79 -11.15 12.82
CA PRO A 52 3.78 -10.59 11.46
C PRO A 52 5.18 -10.30 10.90
N LEU A 53 6.17 -10.01 11.75
CA LEU A 53 7.56 -9.79 11.35
C LEU A 53 8.29 -11.11 11.04
N LEU A 54 7.86 -12.23 11.62
CA LEU A 54 8.46 -13.55 11.34
C LEU A 54 8.11 -14.05 9.94
N ALA A 55 6.94 -13.72 9.41
CA ALA A 55 6.51 -14.16 8.07
C ALA A 55 7.51 -13.80 6.94
N PRO A 56 7.95 -12.54 6.75
CA PRO A 56 8.94 -12.23 5.73
C PRO A 56 10.29 -12.91 6.00
N ILE A 57 10.68 -13.11 7.27
CA ILE A 57 11.92 -13.84 7.62
C ILE A 57 11.83 -15.29 7.17
N LEU A 58 10.74 -15.98 7.51
CA LEU A 58 10.49 -17.36 7.10
C LEU A 58 10.43 -17.49 5.57
N PHE A 59 9.78 -16.55 4.89
CA PHE A 59 9.74 -16.52 3.43
C PHE A 59 11.14 -16.37 2.81
N MET A 60 11.96 -15.45 3.33
CA MET A 60 13.33 -15.25 2.85
C MET A 60 14.22 -16.46 3.14
N ALA A 61 14.10 -17.07 4.31
CA ALA A 61 14.82 -18.29 4.67
C ALA A 61 14.44 -19.46 3.76
N TYR A 62 13.14 -19.66 3.49
CA TYR A 62 12.66 -20.67 2.57
C TYR A 62 13.20 -20.48 1.15
N ARG A 63 13.19 -19.24 0.64
CA ARG A 63 13.78 -18.92 -0.68
C ARG A 63 15.27 -19.20 -0.73
N ALA A 64 16.00 -18.82 0.31
CA ALA A 64 17.44 -19.05 0.40
C ALA A 64 17.76 -20.55 0.43
N TRP A 65 16.98 -21.33 1.17
CA TRP A 65 17.09 -22.79 1.21
C TRP A 65 16.86 -23.45 -0.16
N LEU A 66 15.93 -22.93 -0.96
CA LEU A 66 15.72 -23.36 -2.35
C LEU A 66 16.79 -22.90 -3.34
N GLY A 67 17.81 -22.14 -2.90
CA GLY A 67 18.85 -21.59 -3.78
C GLY A 67 18.33 -20.52 -4.75
N LEU A 68 17.18 -19.90 -4.46
CA LEU A 68 16.61 -18.86 -5.32
C LEU A 68 17.40 -17.55 -5.19
N PRO A 69 17.47 -16.74 -6.26
CA PRO A 69 18.09 -15.43 -6.20
C PRO A 69 17.38 -14.51 -5.18
N SER A 70 18.15 -13.57 -4.64
CA SER A 70 17.62 -12.57 -3.69
C SER A 70 16.49 -11.75 -4.32
N LEU A 71 15.55 -11.27 -3.50
CA LEU A 71 14.47 -10.41 -4.01
C LEU A 71 15.02 -9.17 -4.70
N ALA A 72 16.10 -8.58 -4.18
CA ALA A 72 16.75 -7.43 -4.81
C ALA A 72 17.24 -7.74 -6.23
N ALA A 73 17.86 -8.92 -6.45
CA ALA A 73 18.30 -9.33 -7.78
C ALA A 73 17.12 -9.56 -8.73
N VAL A 74 16.06 -10.23 -8.25
CA VAL A 74 14.83 -10.47 -9.03
C VAL A 74 14.14 -9.16 -9.42
N TYR A 75 14.01 -8.22 -8.49
CA TYR A 75 13.42 -6.89 -8.74
C TYR A 75 14.27 -6.06 -9.71
N ALA A 76 15.60 -6.12 -9.59
CA ALA A 76 16.49 -5.41 -10.50
C ALA A 76 16.43 -5.99 -11.92
N ALA A 77 16.42 -7.32 -12.06
CA ALA A 77 16.46 -8.01 -13.34
C ALA A 77 15.14 -7.93 -14.12
N HIS A 78 14.00 -8.07 -13.45
CA HIS A 78 12.70 -8.17 -14.11
C HIS A 78 11.84 -6.92 -14.02
N TRP A 79 12.03 -6.09 -12.99
CA TRP A 79 11.21 -4.89 -12.76
C TRP A 79 12.00 -3.58 -12.86
N PHE A 80 13.31 -3.63 -13.11
CA PHE A 80 14.19 -2.45 -13.13
C PHE A 80 14.03 -1.60 -11.85
N GLN A 81 13.78 -2.27 -10.72
CA GLN A 81 13.56 -1.64 -9.42
C GLN A 81 14.71 -1.97 -8.48
N ARG A 82 15.08 -1.00 -7.66
CA ARG A 82 16.06 -1.15 -6.57
C ARG A 82 15.46 -0.62 -5.29
N VAL A 83 15.96 -1.08 -4.15
CA VAL A 83 15.60 -0.48 -2.86
C VAL A 83 16.24 0.90 -2.81
N GLY A 84 15.43 1.94 -2.64
CA GLY A 84 15.88 3.32 -2.55
C GLY A 84 15.38 4.01 -1.30
N VAL A 85 15.46 5.35 -1.31
CA VAL A 85 14.88 6.17 -0.24
C VAL A 85 13.38 6.34 -0.53
N PRO A 86 12.48 6.07 0.42
CA PRO A 86 11.05 6.30 0.24
C PRO A 86 10.77 7.72 -0.26
N GLY A 87 10.10 7.83 -1.41
CA GLY A 87 9.73 9.11 -2.01
C GLY A 87 10.74 9.69 -3.01
N GLN A 88 11.90 9.07 -3.20
CA GLN A 88 12.86 9.49 -4.23
C GLN A 88 12.25 9.46 -5.65
N ASP A 89 11.42 8.46 -5.94
CA ASP A 89 10.67 8.37 -7.20
C ASP A 89 9.65 9.51 -7.36
N VAL A 90 9.09 10.02 -6.26
CA VAL A 90 8.15 11.17 -6.29
C VAL A 90 8.90 12.43 -6.71
N VAL A 91 10.06 12.69 -6.11
CA VAL A 91 10.92 13.82 -6.48
C VAL A 91 11.35 13.71 -7.95
N THR A 92 11.71 12.50 -8.38
CA THR A 92 12.11 12.23 -9.76
C THR A 92 10.94 12.44 -10.73
N ALA A 93 9.74 11.99 -10.38
CA ALA A 93 8.53 12.19 -11.16
C ALA A 93 8.17 13.68 -11.32
N VAL A 94 8.20 14.45 -10.22
CA VAL A 94 7.99 15.91 -10.25
C VAL A 94 9.03 16.58 -11.14
N ARG A 95 10.31 16.21 -10.98
CA ARG A 95 11.39 16.78 -11.77
C ARG A 95 11.18 16.54 -13.28
N LEU A 96 10.83 15.32 -13.67
CA LEU A 96 10.60 14.95 -15.07
C LEU A 96 9.36 15.63 -15.68
N LEU A 97 8.32 15.86 -14.88
CA LEU A 97 7.12 16.57 -15.34
C LEU A 97 7.39 18.06 -15.55
N LEU A 98 8.18 18.70 -14.68
CA LEU A 98 8.44 20.14 -14.73
C LEU A 98 9.55 20.53 -15.71
N TRP A 99 10.68 19.81 -15.71
CA TRP A 99 11.86 20.17 -16.51
C TRP A 99 12.05 19.29 -17.75
N GLY A 100 11.17 18.30 -17.95
CA GLY A 100 11.30 17.34 -19.04
C GLY A 100 12.42 16.31 -18.79
N GLY A 101 12.56 15.38 -19.73
CA GLY A 101 13.53 14.28 -19.69
C GLY A 101 13.12 13.17 -20.64
N GLN A 102 14.02 12.21 -20.87
CA GLN A 102 13.68 11.00 -21.61
C GLN A 102 12.74 10.14 -20.75
N LEU A 103 11.48 10.08 -21.15
CA LEU A 103 10.47 9.27 -20.50
C LEU A 103 10.22 8.02 -21.33
N THR A 104 10.36 6.85 -20.72
CA THR A 104 9.87 5.59 -21.32
C THR A 104 8.37 5.39 -21.12
N SER A 105 7.73 6.18 -20.26
CA SER A 105 6.29 6.17 -20.01
C SER A 105 5.63 7.46 -20.49
N SER A 106 4.34 7.42 -20.84
CA SER A 106 3.63 8.64 -21.24
C SER A 106 3.56 9.64 -20.07
N ARG A 107 3.70 10.93 -20.37
CA ARG A 107 3.62 12.01 -19.37
C ARG A 107 2.31 11.98 -18.59
N LEU A 108 1.21 11.59 -19.25
CA LEU A 108 -0.11 11.45 -18.64
C LEU A 108 -0.15 10.37 -17.56
N VAL A 109 0.44 9.19 -17.82
CA VAL A 109 0.49 8.10 -16.83
C VAL A 109 1.35 8.50 -15.63
N LEU A 110 2.47 9.18 -15.86
CA LEU A 110 3.31 9.69 -14.77
C LEU A 110 2.57 10.73 -13.92
N ALA A 111 1.88 11.68 -14.56
CA ALA A 111 1.08 12.70 -13.88
C ALA A 111 -0.06 12.06 -13.07
N PHE A 112 -0.74 11.06 -13.63
CA PHE A 112 -1.79 10.32 -12.93
C PHE A 112 -1.26 9.57 -11.70
N ASN A 113 -0.16 8.81 -11.84
CA ASN A 113 0.46 8.12 -10.72
C ASN A 113 0.91 9.10 -9.63
N LEU A 114 1.50 10.24 -10.00
CA LEU A 114 1.88 11.29 -9.07
C LEU A 114 0.66 11.88 -8.35
N ALA A 115 -0.43 12.16 -9.07
CA ALA A 115 -1.68 12.64 -8.48
C ALA A 115 -2.25 11.62 -7.47
N VAL A 116 -2.16 10.32 -7.77
CA VAL A 116 -2.55 9.26 -6.81
C VAL A 116 -1.66 9.28 -5.57
N VAL A 117 -0.34 9.40 -5.69
CA VAL A 117 0.56 9.51 -4.52
C VAL A 117 0.18 10.70 -3.65
N ILE A 118 -0.03 11.88 -4.25
CA ILE A 118 -0.45 13.09 -3.53
C ILE A 118 -1.80 12.87 -2.84
N GLY A 119 -2.75 12.24 -3.53
CA GLY A 119 -4.04 11.86 -2.99
C GLY A 119 -3.93 10.91 -1.80
N LEU A 120 -3.00 9.93 -1.84
CA LEU A 120 -2.73 9.03 -0.71
C LEU A 120 -2.04 9.75 0.46
N LEU A 121 -1.15 10.70 0.21
CA LEU A 121 -0.53 11.51 1.27
C LEU A 121 -1.60 12.35 1.99
N ALA A 122 -2.43 13.08 1.24
CA ALA A 122 -3.53 13.84 1.78
C ALA A 122 -4.56 12.93 2.48
N GLY A 123 -4.90 11.81 1.86
CA GLY A 123 -5.79 10.80 2.41
C GLY A 123 -5.29 10.20 3.72
N THR A 124 -3.98 9.93 3.83
CA THR A 124 -3.33 9.45 5.06
C THR A 124 -3.51 10.45 6.19
N TRP A 125 -3.28 11.74 5.92
CA TRP A 125 -3.50 12.80 6.90
C TRP A 125 -4.97 12.91 7.32
N LEU A 126 -5.89 12.88 6.36
CA LEU A 126 -7.32 12.98 6.64
C LEU A 126 -7.85 11.77 7.43
N VAL A 127 -7.42 10.56 7.07
CA VAL A 127 -7.70 9.32 7.81
C VAL A 127 -7.15 9.40 9.24
N TRP A 128 -5.93 9.93 9.41
CA TRP A 128 -5.34 10.13 10.73
C TRP A 128 -6.22 11.02 11.61
N GLN A 129 -6.66 12.15 11.06
CA GLN A 129 -7.52 13.10 11.79
C GLN A 129 -8.92 12.53 12.06
N ARG A 130 -9.48 11.76 11.11
CA ARG A 130 -10.87 11.28 11.18
C ARG A 130 -11.04 9.99 11.97
N PHE A 131 -10.18 9.00 11.74
CA PHE A 131 -10.28 7.64 12.30
C PHE A 131 -9.23 7.36 13.38
N GLY A 132 -8.28 8.28 13.58
CA GLY A 132 -7.26 8.21 14.63
C GLY A 132 -5.94 7.59 14.19
N ALA A 133 -4.98 7.61 15.11
CA ALA A 133 -3.58 7.28 14.84
C ALA A 133 -3.35 5.84 14.36
N VAL A 134 -4.15 4.86 14.80
CA VAL A 134 -3.98 3.46 14.38
C VAL A 134 -4.14 3.29 12.87
N TYR A 135 -5.22 3.84 12.29
CA TYR A 135 -5.43 3.81 10.85
C TYR A 135 -4.47 4.73 10.09
N GLY A 136 -4.11 5.87 10.69
CA GLY A 136 -3.11 6.78 10.14
C GLY A 136 -1.72 6.13 10.01
N VAL A 137 -1.26 5.41 11.05
CA VAL A 137 0.00 4.65 11.03
C VAL A 137 -0.05 3.51 10.02
N TYR A 138 -1.18 2.80 9.92
CA TYR A 138 -1.36 1.79 8.87
C TYR A 138 -1.19 2.41 7.47
N MET A 139 -1.86 3.54 7.18
CA MET A 139 -1.72 4.24 5.90
C MET A 139 -0.30 4.73 5.65
N ALA A 140 0.33 5.36 6.65
CA ALA A 140 1.66 5.92 6.52
C ALA A 140 2.72 4.83 6.27
N THR A 141 2.70 3.75 7.04
CA THR A 141 3.66 2.64 6.87
C THR A 141 3.48 1.91 5.55
N MET A 142 2.22 1.71 5.12
CA MET A 142 1.89 1.16 3.82
C MET A 142 2.38 2.04 2.67
N LEU A 143 2.19 3.36 2.77
CA LEU A 143 2.66 4.33 1.79
C LEU A 143 4.19 4.36 1.69
N LEU A 144 4.88 4.41 2.83
CA LEU A 144 6.33 4.39 2.89
C LEU A 144 6.91 3.11 2.28
N PHE A 145 6.29 1.96 2.56
CA PHE A 145 6.72 0.69 2.00
C PHE A 145 6.55 0.62 0.48
N ILE A 146 5.44 1.12 -0.06
CA ILE A 146 5.20 1.12 -1.51
C ILE A 146 6.08 2.15 -2.23
N LEU A 147 6.49 3.23 -1.55
CA LEU A 147 7.42 4.23 -2.08
C LEU A 147 8.90 3.83 -1.95
N LEU A 148 9.20 2.71 -1.29
CA LEU A 148 10.57 2.22 -1.07
C LEU A 148 11.27 1.75 -2.36
N PRO A 149 10.63 0.98 -3.27
CA PRO A 149 11.24 0.61 -4.54
C PRO A 149 11.34 1.83 -5.45
N THR A 150 12.53 2.08 -6.00
CA THR A 150 12.77 3.16 -6.96
C THR A 150 13.17 2.59 -8.31
N SER A 151 12.81 3.28 -9.40
CA SER A 151 13.22 2.91 -10.74
C SER A 151 13.81 4.10 -11.50
N PRO A 152 15.05 4.00 -12.01
CA PRO A 152 15.66 5.07 -12.79
C PRO A 152 15.00 5.24 -14.16
N VAL A 153 14.29 4.22 -14.64
CA VAL A 153 13.69 4.20 -15.99
C VAL A 153 12.21 4.62 -15.95
N LYS A 154 11.46 4.14 -14.93
CA LYS A 154 10.01 4.34 -14.82
C LYS A 154 9.63 4.74 -13.39
N PRO A 155 9.76 6.02 -13.01
CA PRO A 155 9.39 6.45 -11.67
C PRO A 155 7.89 6.25 -11.43
N LEU A 156 7.53 5.82 -10.21
CA LEU A 156 6.14 5.54 -9.81
C LEU A 156 5.45 4.49 -10.69
N TYR A 157 6.20 3.48 -11.13
CA TYR A 157 5.72 2.45 -12.06
C TYR A 157 4.44 1.77 -11.57
N SER A 158 3.35 1.99 -12.30
CA SER A 158 2.00 1.50 -12.01
C SER A 158 1.57 1.74 -10.56
N PHE A 159 1.95 2.87 -9.97
CA PHE A 159 1.72 3.16 -8.55
C PHE A 159 0.21 3.13 -8.19
N SER A 160 -0.64 3.58 -9.11
CA SER A 160 -2.10 3.63 -8.95
C SER A 160 -2.72 2.31 -8.48
N ARG A 161 -2.20 1.15 -8.91
CA ARG A 161 -2.72 -0.16 -8.52
C ARG A 161 -2.61 -0.44 -7.02
N TYR A 162 -1.63 0.16 -6.37
CA TYR A 162 -1.40 -0.02 -4.94
C TYR A 162 -2.36 0.80 -4.08
N ALA A 163 -3.01 1.82 -4.64
CA ALA A 163 -4.01 2.63 -3.93
C ALA A 163 -5.16 1.77 -3.39
N LEU A 164 -5.49 0.65 -4.06
CA LEU A 164 -6.53 -0.28 -3.62
C LEU A 164 -6.24 -0.94 -2.26
N ALA A 165 -4.98 -1.00 -1.82
CA ALA A 165 -4.62 -1.54 -0.51
C ALA A 165 -4.92 -0.55 0.64
N PHE A 166 -5.26 0.70 0.32
CA PHE A 166 -5.47 1.76 1.30
C PHE A 166 -6.93 1.78 1.80
N PHE A 167 -7.42 0.66 2.36
CA PHE A 167 -8.83 0.48 2.73
C PHE A 167 -9.46 1.63 3.56
N PRO A 168 -8.78 2.26 4.55
CA PRO A 168 -9.37 3.34 5.33
C PRO A 168 -9.69 4.57 4.47
N LEU A 169 -8.97 4.78 3.37
CA LEU A 169 -9.30 5.85 2.43
C LEU A 169 -10.64 5.59 1.74
N PHE A 170 -10.92 4.36 1.35
CA PHE A 170 -12.23 4.00 0.77
C PHE A 170 -13.35 4.13 1.80
N TRP A 171 -13.09 3.80 3.07
CA TRP A 171 -14.04 4.08 4.15
C TRP A 171 -14.30 5.59 4.28
N LEU A 172 -13.26 6.42 4.31
CA LEU A 172 -13.41 7.88 4.36
C LEU A 172 -14.23 8.41 3.18
N LEU A 173 -13.93 7.95 1.96
CA LEU A 173 -14.66 8.33 0.75
C LEU A 173 -16.12 7.86 0.79
N GLY A 174 -16.39 6.69 1.37
CA GLY A 174 -17.74 6.18 1.62
C GLY A 174 -18.54 7.09 2.57
N GLU A 175 -17.97 7.47 3.72
CA GLU A 175 -18.61 8.42 4.65
C GLU A 175 -18.89 9.77 3.99
N TRP A 176 -18.01 10.23 3.10
CA TRP A 176 -18.21 11.47 2.36
C TRP A 176 -19.30 11.36 1.29
N GLY A 177 -19.35 10.23 0.56
CA GLY A 177 -20.39 9.95 -0.41
C GLY A 177 -21.77 9.88 0.24
N GLU A 178 -21.89 9.23 1.39
CA GLU A 178 -23.14 9.14 2.16
C GLU A 178 -23.69 10.52 2.54
N LYS A 179 -22.81 11.43 2.99
CA LYS A 179 -23.20 12.78 3.40
C LYS A 179 -23.45 13.74 2.23
N ARG A 180 -22.91 13.45 1.04
CA ARG A 180 -22.96 14.36 -0.12
C ARG A 180 -23.32 13.60 -1.40
N PRO A 181 -24.59 13.64 -1.84
CA PRO A 181 -25.08 12.91 -3.02
C PRO A 181 -24.27 13.15 -4.30
N PHE A 182 -23.74 14.36 -4.47
CA PHE A 182 -22.88 14.69 -5.60
C PHE A 182 -21.59 13.85 -5.61
N PHE A 183 -20.88 13.75 -4.48
CA PHE A 183 -19.65 12.97 -4.37
C PHE A 183 -19.92 11.48 -4.56
N HIS A 184 -21.05 10.99 -4.03
CA HIS A 184 -21.46 9.61 -4.26
C HIS A 184 -21.59 9.29 -5.75
N ARG A 185 -22.30 10.14 -6.53
CA ARG A 185 -22.45 9.96 -7.98
C ARG A 185 -21.12 10.10 -8.72
N LEU A 186 -20.28 11.06 -8.31
CA LEU A 186 -18.97 11.29 -8.91
C LEU A 186 -18.00 10.12 -8.69
N ILE A 187 -18.14 9.36 -7.60
CA ILE A 187 -17.33 8.17 -7.37
C ILE A 187 -17.96 6.97 -8.07
N LEU A 188 -19.27 6.76 -7.89
CA LEU A 188 -19.96 5.55 -8.34
C LEU A 188 -20.03 5.45 -9.86
N TYR A 189 -20.47 6.50 -10.56
CA TYR A 189 -20.69 6.41 -12.00
C TYR A 189 -19.40 6.20 -12.79
N PRO A 190 -18.31 6.96 -12.54
CA PRO A 190 -17.04 6.69 -13.19
C PRO A 190 -16.46 5.35 -12.81
N SER A 191 -16.56 4.92 -11.55
CA SER A 191 -16.06 3.60 -11.13
C SER A 191 -16.79 2.48 -11.86
N PHE A 192 -18.11 2.57 -12.01
CA PHE A 192 -18.90 1.59 -12.73
C PHE A 192 -18.59 1.56 -14.22
N ILE A 193 -18.51 2.72 -14.87
CA ILE A 193 -18.15 2.84 -16.29
C ILE A 193 -16.74 2.29 -16.55
N LEU A 194 -15.76 2.69 -15.74
CA LEU A 194 -14.39 2.22 -15.85
C LEU A 194 -14.29 0.71 -15.58
N PHE A 195 -15.03 0.19 -14.60
CA PHE A 195 -15.07 -1.23 -14.31
C PHE A 195 -15.60 -2.03 -15.51
N LEU A 196 -16.72 -1.60 -16.11
CA LEU A 196 -17.27 -2.24 -17.30
C LEU A 196 -16.29 -2.16 -18.48
N TYR A 197 -15.71 -0.98 -18.71
CA TYR A 197 -14.75 -0.78 -19.79
C TYR A 197 -13.51 -1.67 -19.64
N PHE A 198 -12.87 -1.67 -18.46
CA PHE A 198 -11.69 -2.48 -18.21
C PHE A 198 -11.99 -3.98 -18.19
N SER A 199 -13.18 -4.38 -17.72
CA SER A 199 -13.62 -5.78 -17.82
C SER A 199 -13.78 -6.19 -19.29
N GLY A 200 -14.43 -5.35 -20.11
CA GLY A 200 -14.57 -5.59 -21.54
C GLY A 200 -13.23 -5.70 -22.26
N GLN A 201 -12.29 -4.78 -21.96
CA GLN A 201 -10.93 -4.84 -22.49
C GLN A 201 -10.25 -6.15 -22.11
N PHE A 202 -10.34 -6.58 -20.85
CA PHE A 202 -9.77 -7.85 -20.39
C PHE A 202 -10.34 -9.06 -21.16
N PHE A 203 -11.67 -9.12 -21.36
CA PHE A 203 -12.31 -10.20 -22.12
C PHE A 203 -11.90 -10.24 -23.59
N LEU A 204 -11.61 -9.08 -24.20
CA LEU A 204 -11.13 -8.99 -25.58
C LEU A 204 -9.62 -9.24 -25.71
N GLY A 205 -8.93 -9.60 -24.62
CA GLY A 205 -7.47 -9.76 -24.59
C GLY A 205 -6.70 -8.43 -24.62
N GLY A 206 -7.40 -7.31 -24.41
CA GLY A 206 -6.80 -5.99 -24.26
C GLY A 206 -6.02 -5.91 -22.96
N TRP A 207 -4.70 -5.68 -23.06
CA TRP A 207 -3.86 -5.39 -21.92
C TRP A 207 -4.04 -3.93 -21.50
N VAL A 208 -4.65 -3.72 -20.34
CA VAL A 208 -4.73 -2.40 -19.70
C VAL A 208 -3.74 -2.41 -18.53
N ALA A 209 -2.57 -1.81 -18.74
CA ALA A 209 -1.51 -1.68 -17.74
C ALA A 209 -1.18 -0.21 -17.46
#